data_AF-A0A958UUZ4-F1
#
_entry.id   AF-A0A958UUZ4-F1
#
_cell.length_a   1.000
_cell.length_b   1.000
_cell.length_c   1.000
_cell.angle_alpha   90.00
_cell.angle_beta   90.00
_cell.angle_gamma   90.00
#
_symmetry.space_group_name_H-M   'P 1'
#
loop_
_entity.id
_entity.type
_entity.pdbx_description
1 polymer ?
#
loop_
_entity_poly.entity_id
_entity_poly.type
_entity_poly.pdbx_seq_one_letter_code
_entity_poly.pdbx_strand_id
1 'polypeptide(L)' 'MQSTKEYNGNELILHYYFDDEVEGSKYQTYNDDGLTANAYEKGEYELMEFEAEQEGNILEVELEAKMGSRYQTSVKTIT' A
#
# COMPACT_ATOMS: atom_id res chain seq x y z
N MET A 1 -13.15 7.40 21.89
CA MET A 1 -12.54 8.57 21.22
C MET A 1 -11.74 8.00 20.07
N GLN A 2 -12.11 8.30 18.83
CA GLN A 2 -11.41 7.80 17.65
C GLN A 2 -10.02 8.44 17.57
N SER A 3 -8.96 7.65 17.39
CA SER A 3 -7.59 8.16 17.30
C SER A 3 -6.71 7.24 16.45
N THR A 4 -5.58 7.76 15.99
CA THR A 4 -4.58 6.97 15.23
C THR A 4 -3.90 5.89 16.06
N LYS A 5 -4.06 5.87 17.39
CA LYS A 5 -3.56 4.77 18.25
C LYS A 5 -4.21 3.42 17.93
N GLU A 6 -5.40 3.44 17.34
CA GLU A 6 -6.15 2.24 16.94
C GLU A 6 -5.95 1.91 15.45
N TYR A 7 -5.08 2.65 14.74
CA TYR A 7 -4.80 2.40 13.33
C TYR A 7 -4.27 0.97 13.12
N ASN A 8 -4.83 0.29 12.11
CA ASN A 8 -4.41 -1.04 11.69
C ASN A 8 -4.15 -1.03 10.18
N GLY A 9 -2.87 -1.03 9.78
CA GLY A 9 -2.48 -1.07 8.38
C GLY A 9 -2.76 -2.41 7.68
N ASN A 10 -3.24 -3.44 8.40
CA ASN A 10 -3.52 -4.77 7.83
C ASN A 10 -4.91 -4.90 7.19
N GLU A 11 -5.75 -3.87 7.28
CA GLU A 11 -7.04 -3.81 6.58
C GLU A 11 -6.99 -2.66 5.59
N LEU A 12 -6.94 -3.00 4.30
CA LEU A 12 -6.90 -2.02 3.22
C LEU A 12 -8.08 -2.24 2.27
N ILE A 13 -8.84 -1.18 2.02
CA ILE A 13 -9.85 -1.16 0.96
C ILE A 13 -9.28 -0.32 -0.18
N LEU A 14 -9.07 -0.92 -1.35
CA LEU A 14 -8.50 -0.23 -2.51
C LEU A 14 -9.62 0.11 -3.50
N HIS A 15 -9.88 1.40 -3.67
CA HIS A 15 -10.82 1.90 -4.67
C HIS A 15 -10.07 2.44 -5.88
N TYR A 16 -10.21 1.75 -7.02
CA TYR A 16 -9.73 2.22 -8.32
C TYR A 16 -10.86 2.92 -9.08
N TYR A 17 -10.54 4.07 -9.69
CA TYR A 17 -11.47 4.86 -10.50
C TYR A 17 -10.91 4.95 -11.91
N PHE A 18 -11.59 4.31 -12.86
CA PHE A 18 -11.18 4.24 -14.26
C PHE A 18 -11.43 5.56 -14.99
N ASP A 19 -10.50 5.91 -15.88
CA ASP A 19 -10.59 7.03 -16.83
C ASP A 19 -9.96 6.57 -18.16
N ASP A 20 -10.64 6.80 -19.28
CA ASP A 20 -10.21 6.30 -20.60
C ASP A 20 -9.04 7.07 -21.20
N GLU A 21 -8.72 8.27 -20.67
CA GLU A 21 -7.53 9.03 -21.03
C GLU A 21 -6.27 8.55 -20.26
N VAL A 22 -6.41 7.61 -19.30
CA VAL A 22 -5.33 7.10 -18.46
C VAL A 22 -4.96 5.67 -18.86
N GLU A 23 -3.85 5.52 -19.60
CA GLU A 23 -3.35 4.20 -20.05
C GLU A 23 -2.88 3.32 -18.88
N GLY A 24 -2.32 3.93 -17.83
CA GLY A 24 -1.84 3.25 -16.64
C GLY A 24 -1.64 4.20 -15.48
N SER A 25 -1.70 3.66 -14.26
CA SER A 25 -1.55 4.43 -13.03
C SER A 25 -0.77 3.65 -11.98
N LYS A 26 0.10 4.36 -11.25
CA LYS A 26 0.94 3.76 -10.21
C LYS A 26 0.83 4.55 -8.92
N TYR A 27 0.56 3.85 -7.82
CA TYR A 27 0.38 4.41 -6.50
C TYR A 27 1.21 3.69 -5.46
N GLN A 28 1.56 4.38 -4.39
CA GLN A 28 2.31 3.82 -3.28
C GLN A 28 1.63 4.12 -1.95
N THR A 29 1.63 3.15 -1.05
CA THR A 29 1.25 3.32 0.35
C THR A 29 2.43 2.96 1.24
N TYR A 30 2.77 3.83 2.18
CA TYR A 30 3.83 3.62 3.16
C TYR A 30 3.22 3.40 4.55
N ASN A 31 3.64 2.34 5.23
CA ASN A 31 3.23 2.00 6.59
C ASN A 31 4.46 1.81 7.47
N ASP A 32 4.47 2.44 8.64
CA ASP A 32 5.37 2.14 9.76
C ASP A 32 4.57 2.16 11.08
N ASP A 33 5.25 2.20 12.22
CA ASP A 33 4.59 2.23 13.53
C ASP A 33 4.04 3.62 13.91
N GLY A 34 4.32 4.68 13.11
CA GLY A 34 3.94 6.06 13.37
C GLY A 34 4.60 6.69 14.60
N LEU A 35 5.57 6.03 15.23
CA LEU A 35 6.18 6.42 16.51
C LEU A 35 7.71 6.48 16.45
N THR A 36 8.33 5.61 15.68
CA THR A 36 9.77 5.48 15.59
C THR A 36 10.35 6.53 14.65
N ALA A 37 11.14 7.44 15.22
CA ALA A 37 11.90 8.39 14.41
C ALA A 37 12.86 7.64 13.47
N ASN A 38 12.87 8.03 12.20
CA ASN A 38 13.70 7.43 11.13
C ASN A 38 13.42 5.93 10.93
N ALA A 39 12.14 5.53 10.98
CA ALA A 39 11.71 4.13 10.76
C ALA A 39 12.16 3.60 9.40
N TYR A 40 12.12 4.44 8.36
CA TYR A 40 12.60 4.09 7.03
C TYR A 40 14.07 3.66 7.03
N GLU A 41 14.98 4.49 7.57
CA GLU A 41 16.42 4.22 7.65
C GLU A 41 16.72 3.00 8.54
N LYS A 42 15.88 2.75 9.54
CA LYS A 42 15.98 1.58 10.41
C LYS A 42 15.42 0.30 9.79
N GLY A 43 14.74 0.41 8.64
CA GLY A 43 14.12 -0.72 7.96
C GLY A 43 12.85 -1.24 8.67
N GLU A 44 12.16 -0.38 9.40
CA GLU A 44 10.95 -0.69 10.17
C GLU A 44 9.69 -0.20 9.44
N TYR A 45 9.59 -0.49 8.14
CA TYR A 45 8.51 -0.01 7.28
C TYR A 45 8.05 -1.06 6.25
N GLU A 46 6.85 -0.83 5.72
CA GLU A 46 6.29 -1.48 4.54
C GLU A 46 5.98 -0.40 3.49
N LEU A 47 6.37 -0.66 2.24
CA LEU A 47 6.01 0.13 1.07
C LEU A 47 5.26 -0.77 0.10
N MET A 48 3.97 -0.51 -0.08
CA MET A 48 3.13 -1.21 -1.05
C MET A 48 3.06 -0.38 -2.33
N GLU A 49 3.24 -1.02 -3.47
CA GLU A 49 3.06 -0.46 -4.80
C GLU A 49 1.82 -1.08 -5.44
N PHE A 50 0.98 -0.24 -6.04
CA PHE A 50 -0.22 -0.63 -6.77
C PHE A 50 -0.08 -0.09 -8.17
N GLU A 51 -0.24 -0.94 -9.16
CA GLU A 51 -0.18 -0.58 -10.56
C GLU A 51 -1.46 -1.06 -11.23
N ALA A 52 -2.08 -0.18 -12.02
CA ALA A 52 -3.28 -0.52 -12.76
C ALA A 52 -3.09 -0.06 -14.21
N GLU A 53 -3.18 -1.01 -15.14
CA GLU A 53 -2.94 -0.79 -16.58
C GLU A 53 -4.11 -1.33 -17.41
N GLN A 54 -4.50 -0.57 -18.42
CA GLN A 54 -5.59 -0.95 -19.33
C GLN A 54 -5.00 -1.54 -20.62
N GLU A 55 -5.08 -2.86 -20.76
CA GLU A 55 -4.70 -3.57 -21.99
C GLU A 55 -5.93 -3.97 -22.80
N GLY A 56 -6.32 -3.09 -23.73
CA GLY A 56 -7.51 -3.31 -24.56
C GLY A 56 -8.78 -3.31 -23.70
N ASN A 57 -9.38 -4.47 -23.49
CA ASN A 57 -10.58 -4.65 -22.65
C ASN A 57 -10.28 -5.33 -21.30
N ILE A 58 -9.02 -5.43 -20.91
CA ILE A 58 -8.55 -6.02 -19.66
C ILE A 58 -7.98 -4.90 -18.80
N LEU A 59 -8.42 -4.84 -17.54
CA LEU A 59 -7.76 -4.05 -16.50
C LEU A 59 -6.88 -5.00 -15.70
N GLU A 60 -5.57 -4.83 -15.82
CA GLU A 60 -4.59 -5.52 -14.98
C GLU A 60 -4.33 -4.69 -13.73
N VAL A 61 -4.31 -5.34 -12.57
CA VAL A 61 -3.99 -4.69 -11.29
C VAL A 61 -2.90 -5.51 -10.60
N GLU A 62 -1.72 -4.92 -10.47
CA GLU A 62 -0.58 -5.52 -9.80
C GLU A 62 -0.39 -4.92 -8.41
N LEU A 63 -0.03 -5.79 -7.46
CA LEU A 63 0.24 -5.42 -6.07
C LEU A 63 1.59 -6.00 -5.67
N GLU A 64 2.51 -5.12 -5.30
CA GLU A 64 3.81 -5.49 -4.77
C GLU A 64 3.99 -4.90 -3.36
N ALA A 65 4.64 -5.64 -2.47
CA ALA A 65 5.01 -5.15 -1.16
C ALA A 65 6.52 -5.29 -0.95
N LYS A 66 7.17 -4.17 -0.63
CA LYS A 66 8.57 -4.11 -0.22
C LYS A 66 8.62 -3.79 1.26
N MET A 67 9.36 -4.59 2.01
CA MET A 67 9.46 -4.46 3.46
C MET A 67 10.89 -4.19 3.86
N GLY A 68 11.06 -3.29 4.83
CA GLY A 68 12.33 -3.12 5.51
C GLY A 68 12.71 -4.38 6.28
N SER A 69 14.02 -4.58 6.49
CA SER A 69 14.58 -5.79 7.11
C SER A 69 14.12 -6.06 8.55
N ARG A 70 13.50 -5.08 9.20
CA ARG A 70 13.02 -5.13 10.59
C ARG A 70 11.50 -4.94 10.71
N TYR A 71 10.80 -4.81 9.59
CA TYR A 71 9.35 -4.73 9.61
C TYR A 71 8.74 -6.06 10.05
N GLN A 72 7.84 -6.01 11.03
CA GLN A 72 7.13 -7.20 11.51
C GLN A 72 5.95 -7.47 10.58
N THR A 73 5.98 -8.62 9.91
CA THR A 73 4.97 -8.97 8.92
C THR A 73 3.73 -9.58 9.57
N SER A 74 2.59 -9.27 9.01
CA SER A 74 1.31 -9.90 9.33
C SER A 74 0.51 -10.14 8.06
N VAL A 75 -0.48 -11.04 8.14
CA VAL A 75 -1.43 -11.23 7.05
C VAL A 75 -2.21 -9.94 6.87
N LYS A 76 -2.21 -9.44 5.63
CA LYS A 76 -2.99 -8.27 5.23
C LYS A 76 -4.23 -8.70 4.46
N THR A 77 -5.37 -8.10 4.78
CA THR A 77 -6.60 -8.24 4.00
C THR A 77 -6.72 -7.02 3.11
N ILE A 78 -6.77 -7.26 1.80
CA ILE A 78 -6.99 -6.24 0.78
C ILE A 78 -8.30 -6.59 0.08
N THR A 79 -9.20 -5.62 -0.03
CA THR A 79 -10.53 -5.78 -0.64
C THR A 79 -10.83 -4.66 -1.60
#